data_AF-A0A820V7M2-F1
#
_entry.id   AF-A0A820V7M2-F1
#
_cell.length_a   1.000
_cell.length_b   1.000
_cell.length_c   1.000
_cell.angle_alpha   90.00
_cell.angle_beta   90.00
_cell.angle_gamma   90.00
#
_symmetry.space_group_name_H-M   'P 1'
#
loop_
_entity.id
_entity.type
_entity.pdbx_description
1 polymer ?
#
loop_
_entity_poly.entity_id
_entity_poly.type
_entity_poly.pdbx_seq_one_letter_code
_entity_poly.pdbx_strand_id
1 'polypeptide(L)'
;MEVCNPDSLRQIASTYHDLLTHEKSLDFLIDLLQKDQLHDSLSLNALDKTISFYEHIYKSYLSEEKFSMSNYMRDLTRAVLYSSDALQIDTQRIQVLQKENEQPGNDQSPFAVLVKRLIDSNEQIRAQGGKINRLVPQDEDKNRLLTLDSNSISSIEASIRNLDRLTKTFHEICSGLTTQILLLSDANERVSTQDIENIAYQACDKVYKKEDSGPYESLWDSMHETVSILTTISNSLETGSYDSTTIEQNSKQSIYLIAEQFKTSINQSDVIRSKLELKEEELLDIKKLLKIKQDELSELNIRLSLNEK
;
A
#
# COMPACT_ATOMS: atom_id res chain seq x y z
N MET A 1 13.19 3.81 4.28
CA MET A 1 12.89 5.08 4.97
C MET A 1 14.14 5.46 5.74
N GLU A 2 14.93 6.43 5.27
CA GLU A 2 16.24 6.75 5.87
C GLU A 2 16.17 7.90 6.88
N VAL A 3 15.09 8.68 6.86
CA VAL A 3 14.70 9.72 7.84
C VAL A 3 13.17 9.71 7.89
N CYS A 4 12.57 9.81 9.08
CA CYS A 4 11.12 9.99 9.26
C CYS A 4 10.90 11.10 10.27
N ASN A 5 9.99 12.03 9.98
CA ASN A 5 9.64 13.10 10.89
C ASN A 5 9.04 12.51 12.19
N PRO A 6 9.53 12.90 13.39
CA PRO A 6 9.00 12.45 14.66
C PRO A 6 7.48 12.62 14.83
N ASP A 7 6.89 13.65 14.23
CA ASP A 7 5.44 13.87 14.27
C ASP A 7 4.68 12.83 13.43
N SER A 8 5.17 12.53 12.22
CA SER A 8 4.64 11.47 11.36
C SER A 8 4.73 10.11 12.06
N LEU A 9 5.87 9.82 12.71
CA LEU A 9 6.04 8.59 13.48
C LEU A 9 5.04 8.49 14.65
N ARG A 10 4.78 9.60 15.36
CA ARG A 10 3.80 9.63 16.45
C ARG A 10 2.38 9.41 15.94
N GLN A 11 2.03 9.97 14.79
CA GLN A 11 0.72 9.78 14.16
C GLN A 11 0.53 8.32 13.73
N ILE A 12 1.54 7.69 13.12
CA ILE A 12 1.49 6.27 12.78
C ILE A 12 1.42 5.40 14.04
N ALA A 13 2.16 5.75 15.10
CA ALA A 13 2.07 5.02 16.37
C ALA A 13 0.66 5.02 16.97
N SER A 14 -0.16 6.06 16.69
CA SER A 14 -1.55 6.12 17.15
C SER A 14 -2.46 5.07 16.48
N THR A 15 -2.09 4.56 15.30
CA THR A 15 -2.83 3.50 14.58
C THR A 15 -2.33 2.09 14.90
N TYR A 16 -1.50 1.92 15.92
CA TYR A 16 -0.90 0.63 16.30
C TYR A 16 -1.92 -0.50 16.50
N HIS A 17 -3.08 -0.22 17.10
CA HIS A 17 -4.09 -1.25 17.32
C HIS A 17 -4.76 -1.71 16.00
N ASP A 18 -4.90 -0.79 15.05
CA ASP A 18 -5.40 -1.10 13.71
C ASP A 18 -4.35 -1.93 12.94
N LEU A 19 -3.06 -1.55 13.04
CA LEU A 19 -1.93 -2.31 12.47
C LEU A 19 -1.94 -3.77 12.95
N LEU A 20 -2.13 -4.01 14.25
CA LEU A 20 -2.24 -5.37 14.81
C LEU A 20 -3.42 -6.16 14.24
N THR A 21 -4.52 -5.50 13.91
CA THR A 21 -5.70 -6.16 13.32
C THR A 21 -5.41 -6.59 11.89
N HIS A 22 -4.71 -5.75 11.14
CA HIS A 22 -4.29 -6.05 9.77
C HIS A 22 -3.18 -7.11 9.71
N GLU A 23 -2.24 -7.11 10.67
CA GLU A 23 -1.23 -8.17 10.82
C GLU A 23 -1.86 -9.55 11.00
N LYS A 24 -2.87 -9.67 11.89
CA LYS A 24 -3.60 -10.94 12.09
C LYS A 24 -4.28 -11.46 10.82
N SER A 25 -4.69 -10.56 9.92
CA SER A 25 -5.28 -10.95 8.63
C SER A 25 -4.24 -11.59 7.72
N LEU A 26 -2.98 -11.15 7.78
CA LEU A 26 -1.86 -11.78 7.08
C LEU A 26 -1.45 -13.10 7.74
N ASP A 27 -1.39 -13.15 9.06
CA ASP A 27 -1.09 -14.38 9.82
C ASP A 27 -2.06 -15.50 9.45
N PHE A 28 -3.35 -15.17 9.29
CA PHE A 28 -4.36 -16.12 8.83
C PHE A 28 -4.04 -16.71 7.44
N LEU A 29 -3.65 -15.88 6.48
CA LEU A 29 -3.29 -16.35 5.14
C LEU A 29 -2.01 -17.20 5.16
N ILE A 30 -1.03 -16.83 5.99
CA ILE A 30 0.19 -17.60 6.19
C ILE A 30 -0.11 -18.97 6.80
N ASP A 31 -0.99 -19.02 7.81
CA ASP A 31 -1.41 -20.28 8.44
C ASP A 31 -2.13 -21.21 7.44
N LEU A 32 -2.99 -20.66 6.57
CA LEU A 32 -3.61 -21.43 5.49
C LEU A 32 -2.58 -21.97 4.51
N LEU A 33 -1.60 -21.14 4.12
CA LEU A 33 -0.52 -21.58 3.22
C LEU A 33 0.32 -22.70 3.85
N GLN A 34 0.70 -22.57 5.13
CA GLN A 34 1.48 -23.58 5.85
C GLN A 34 0.74 -24.92 6.00
N LYS A 35 -0.59 -24.89 5.99
CA LYS A 35 -1.46 -26.07 6.09
C LYS A 35 -1.88 -26.64 4.73
N ASP A 36 -1.37 -26.10 3.63
CA ASP A 36 -1.81 -26.41 2.26
C ASP A 36 -3.32 -26.20 2.04
N GLN A 37 -3.92 -25.24 2.75
CA GLN A 37 -5.35 -24.88 2.71
C GLN A 37 -5.61 -23.55 2.00
N LEU A 38 -4.58 -22.94 1.42
CA LEU A 38 -4.74 -21.76 0.59
C LEU A 38 -5.23 -22.21 -0.81
N HIS A 39 -6.53 -22.04 -1.06
CA HIS A 39 -7.18 -22.42 -2.31
C HIS A 39 -7.60 -21.19 -3.11
N ASP A 40 -7.66 -21.32 -4.44
CA ASP A 40 -8.04 -20.24 -5.37
C ASP A 40 -9.47 -19.70 -5.15
N SER A 41 -10.33 -20.45 -4.47
CA SER A 41 -11.69 -20.05 -4.12
C SER A 41 -11.78 -19.23 -2.81
N LEU A 42 -10.65 -19.03 -2.11
CA LEU A 42 -10.63 -18.28 -0.87
C LEU A 42 -10.83 -16.79 -1.15
N SER A 43 -11.73 -16.16 -0.40
CA SER A 43 -11.92 -14.72 -0.48
C SER A 43 -10.70 -13.96 0.06
N LEU A 44 -10.11 -13.10 -0.78
CA LEU A 44 -9.01 -12.20 -0.40
C LEU A 44 -9.49 -10.83 0.12
N ASN A 45 -10.78 -10.68 0.42
CA ASN A 45 -11.37 -9.42 0.88
C ASN A 45 -10.68 -8.82 2.12
N ALA A 46 -10.15 -9.66 3.02
CA ALA A 46 -9.40 -9.20 4.20
C ALA A 46 -8.04 -8.61 3.81
N LEU A 47 -7.39 -9.16 2.78
CA LEU A 47 -6.16 -8.64 2.22
C LEU A 47 -6.40 -7.32 1.49
N ASP A 48 -7.47 -7.21 0.70
CA ASP A 48 -7.85 -5.94 0.05
C ASP A 48 -8.05 -4.82 1.08
N LYS A 49 -8.78 -5.11 2.17
CA LYS A 49 -8.96 -4.15 3.27
C LYS A 49 -7.63 -3.75 3.92
N THR A 50 -6.70 -4.69 4.03
CA THR A 50 -5.37 -4.45 4.57
C THR A 50 -4.54 -3.56 3.66
N ILE A 51 -4.57 -3.81 2.34
CA ILE A 51 -3.92 -2.95 1.35
C ILE A 51 -4.50 -1.53 1.42
N SER A 52 -5.84 -1.37 1.41
CA SER A 52 -6.49 -0.06 1.51
C SER A 52 -6.14 0.70 2.79
N PHE A 53 -5.95 -0.01 3.90
CA PHE A 53 -5.51 0.59 5.16
C PHE A 53 -4.07 1.13 5.06
N TYR A 54 -3.14 0.36 4.50
CA TYR A 54 -1.76 0.83 4.30
C TYR A 54 -1.67 1.98 3.30
N GLU A 55 -2.48 1.96 2.23
CA GLU A 55 -2.61 3.11 1.32
C GLU A 55 -3.11 4.37 2.04
N HIS A 56 -4.07 4.23 2.96
CA HIS A 56 -4.56 5.34 3.77
C HIS A 56 -3.47 5.88 4.69
N ILE A 57 -2.76 5.00 5.42
CA ILE A 57 -1.61 5.40 6.26
C ILE A 57 -0.59 6.17 5.42
N TYR A 58 -0.24 5.65 4.25
CA TYR A 58 0.74 6.30 3.38
C TYR A 58 0.29 7.70 2.96
N LYS A 59 -0.92 7.83 2.42
CA LYS A 59 -1.47 9.12 1.95
C LYS A 59 -1.63 10.14 3.07
N SER A 60 -2.05 9.68 4.25
CA SER A 60 -2.35 10.56 5.38
C SER A 60 -1.13 10.98 6.19
N TYR A 61 -0.10 10.13 6.30
CA TYR A 61 1.01 10.35 7.23
C TYR A 61 2.40 10.34 6.60
N LEU A 62 2.57 9.77 5.41
CA LEU A 62 3.89 9.52 4.80
C LEU A 62 4.08 10.16 3.42
N SER A 63 3.08 10.86 2.88
CA SER A 63 3.10 11.42 1.53
C SER A 63 4.18 12.49 1.33
N GLU A 64 4.62 13.15 2.40
CA GLU A 64 5.69 14.16 2.37
C GLU A 64 7.09 13.60 2.67
N GLU A 65 7.19 12.32 3.05
CA GLU A 65 8.47 11.71 3.42
C GLU A 65 9.31 11.38 2.18
N LYS A 66 10.61 11.67 2.25
CA LYS A 66 11.54 11.32 1.16
C LYS A 66 11.77 9.80 1.13
N PHE A 67 11.56 9.17 -0.03
CA PHE A 67 11.90 7.78 -0.26
C PHE A 67 12.81 7.60 -1.47
N SER A 68 13.53 6.47 -1.50
CA SER A 68 14.36 6.10 -2.64
C SER A 68 13.48 5.81 -3.85
N MET A 69 13.57 6.66 -4.87
CA MET A 69 12.88 6.47 -6.15
C MET A 69 13.30 5.18 -6.85
N SER A 70 14.55 4.74 -6.67
CA SER A 70 15.00 3.44 -7.16
C SER A 70 14.25 2.29 -6.47
N ASN A 71 14.05 2.36 -5.14
CA ASN A 71 13.31 1.33 -4.41
C ASN A 71 11.84 1.31 -4.85
N TYR A 72 11.23 2.50 -4.93
CA TYR A 72 9.86 2.67 -5.41
C TYR A 72 9.67 2.05 -6.79
N MET A 73 10.56 2.36 -7.74
CA MET A 73 10.52 1.79 -9.09
C MET A 73 10.68 0.27 -9.10
N ARG A 74 11.53 -0.31 -8.24
CA ARG A 74 11.69 -1.77 -8.13
C ARG A 74 10.43 -2.44 -7.58
N ASP A 75 9.81 -1.86 -6.54
CA ASP A 75 8.59 -2.42 -5.95
C ASP A 75 7.41 -2.35 -6.93
N LEU A 76 7.28 -1.25 -7.68
CA LEU A 76 6.29 -1.14 -8.75
C LEU A 76 6.56 -2.12 -9.88
N THR A 77 7.83 -2.31 -10.25
CA THR A 77 8.18 -3.28 -11.29
C THR A 77 7.85 -4.71 -10.85
N ARG A 78 8.03 -5.04 -9.57
CA ARG A 78 7.57 -6.32 -9.01
C ARG A 78 6.06 -6.46 -9.11
N ALA A 79 5.31 -5.43 -8.73
CA ALA A 79 3.85 -5.43 -8.87
C ALA A 79 3.43 -5.67 -10.33
N VAL A 80 4.06 -4.97 -11.29
CA VAL A 80 3.81 -5.18 -12.73
C VAL A 80 4.07 -6.62 -13.16
N LEU A 81 5.19 -7.21 -12.75
CA LEU A 81 5.55 -8.58 -13.12
C LEU A 81 4.61 -9.61 -12.48
N TYR A 82 4.26 -9.45 -11.20
CA TYR A 82 3.32 -10.33 -10.52
C TYR A 82 1.90 -10.22 -11.09
N SER A 83 1.43 -9.02 -11.42
CA SER A 83 0.16 -8.84 -12.13
C SER A 83 0.19 -9.49 -13.51
N SER A 84 1.31 -9.38 -14.24
CA SER A 84 1.47 -10.05 -15.53
C SER A 84 1.46 -11.58 -15.42
N ASP A 85 2.05 -12.14 -14.36
CA ASP A 85 1.98 -13.57 -14.05
C ASP A 85 0.55 -14.02 -13.74
N ALA A 86 -0.16 -13.29 -12.88
CA ALA A 86 -1.55 -13.58 -12.55
C ALA A 86 -2.47 -13.53 -13.78
N LEU A 87 -2.34 -12.48 -14.60
CA LEU A 87 -3.07 -12.35 -15.86
C LEU A 87 -2.76 -13.49 -16.82
N GLN A 88 -1.50 -13.92 -16.91
CA GLN A 88 -1.12 -15.03 -17.77
C GLN A 88 -1.82 -16.34 -17.36
N ILE A 89 -1.89 -16.61 -16.05
CA ILE A 89 -2.54 -17.82 -15.53
C ILE A 89 -4.04 -17.79 -15.82
N ASP A 90 -4.73 -16.69 -15.48
CA ASP A 90 -6.18 -16.61 -15.67
C ASP A 90 -6.59 -16.57 -17.14
N THR A 91 -5.83 -15.88 -18.00
CA THR A 91 -6.08 -15.91 -19.45
C THR A 91 -5.86 -17.30 -20.04
N GLN A 92 -4.86 -18.06 -19.57
CA GLN A 92 -4.67 -19.46 -19.98
C GLN A 92 -5.84 -20.35 -19.56
N ARG A 93 -6.38 -20.17 -18.35
CA ARG A 93 -7.58 -20.90 -17.89
C ARG A 93 -8.78 -20.65 -18.81
N ILE A 94 -9.02 -19.39 -19.16
CA ILE A 94 -10.10 -19.01 -20.09
C ILE A 94 -9.87 -19.61 -21.48
N GLN A 95 -8.63 -19.59 -21.98
CA GLN A 95 -8.29 -20.16 -23.29
C GLN A 95 -8.53 -21.67 -23.37
N VAL A 96 -8.30 -22.43 -22.29
CA VAL A 96 -8.58 -23.87 -22.26
C VAL A 96 -10.07 -24.11 -22.51
N LEU A 97 -10.94 -23.38 -21.81
CA LEU A 97 -12.39 -23.48 -21.95
C LEU A 97 -12.87 -23.03 -23.34
N GLN A 98 -12.22 -22.02 -23.92
CA GLN A 98 -12.54 -21.56 -25.28
C GLN A 98 -12.14 -22.58 -26.35
N LYS A 99 -10.97 -23.23 -26.21
CA LYS A 99 -10.52 -24.29 -27.14
C LYS A 99 -11.44 -25.49 -27.13
N GLU A 100 -12.01 -25.83 -25.98
CA GLU A 100 -13.02 -26.89 -25.89
C GLU A 100 -14.28 -26.55 -26.69
N ASN A 101 -14.58 -25.27 -26.95
CA ASN A 101 -15.72 -24.85 -27.76
C ASN A 101 -15.40 -24.72 -29.26
N GLU A 102 -14.14 -24.83 -29.68
CA GLU A 102 -13.76 -24.72 -31.09
C GLU A 102 -14.22 -25.97 -31.87
N GLN A 103 -15.07 -25.76 -32.88
CA GLN A 103 -15.43 -26.78 -33.86
C GLN A 103 -14.74 -26.50 -35.21
N PRO A 104 -14.29 -27.52 -35.95
CA PRO A 104 -13.65 -27.32 -37.25
C PRO A 104 -14.60 -26.59 -38.21
N GLY A 105 -14.21 -25.38 -38.62
CA GLY A 105 -14.97 -24.53 -39.54
C GLY A 105 -15.81 -23.42 -38.90
N ASN A 106 -15.79 -23.27 -37.57
CA ASN A 106 -16.45 -22.14 -36.90
C ASN A 106 -15.45 -20.99 -36.64
N ASP A 107 -15.91 -19.75 -36.77
CA ASP A 107 -15.10 -18.58 -36.46
C ASP A 107 -14.85 -18.48 -34.94
N GLN A 108 -13.66 -18.01 -34.56
CA GLN A 108 -13.35 -17.75 -33.15
C GLN A 108 -14.31 -16.70 -32.60
N SER A 109 -14.79 -16.93 -31.36
CA SER A 109 -15.66 -15.96 -30.70
C SER A 109 -14.97 -14.60 -30.57
N PRO A 110 -15.71 -13.48 -30.66
CA PRO A 110 -15.12 -12.14 -30.51
C PRO A 110 -14.37 -11.98 -29.17
N PHE A 111 -14.92 -12.57 -28.09
CA PHE A 111 -14.26 -12.56 -26.79
C PHE A 111 -12.97 -13.38 -26.76
N ALA A 112 -12.89 -14.53 -27.45
CA ALA A 112 -11.65 -15.28 -27.60
C ALA A 112 -10.57 -14.48 -28.36
N VAL A 113 -10.97 -13.74 -29.39
CA VAL A 113 -10.07 -12.83 -30.12
C VAL A 113 -9.55 -11.72 -29.20
N LEU A 114 -10.41 -11.13 -28.36
CA LEU A 114 -10.01 -10.16 -27.35
C LEU A 114 -9.00 -10.76 -26.36
N VAL A 115 -9.28 -11.92 -25.78
CA VAL A 115 -8.39 -12.59 -24.81
C VAL A 115 -7.02 -12.85 -25.43
N LYS A 116 -6.96 -13.32 -26.68
CA LYS A 116 -5.69 -13.52 -27.39
C LYS A 116 -4.91 -12.21 -27.55
N ARG A 117 -5.58 -11.13 -27.95
CA ARG A 117 -4.97 -9.81 -28.06
C ARG A 117 -4.43 -9.29 -26.72
N LEU A 118 -5.17 -9.54 -25.63
CA LEU A 118 -4.74 -9.18 -24.28
C LEU A 118 -3.51 -9.99 -23.84
N ILE A 119 -3.40 -11.28 -24.21
CA ILE A 119 -2.19 -12.08 -23.95
C ILE A 119 -0.97 -11.47 -24.64
N ASP A 120 -1.09 -11.11 -25.92
CA ASP A 120 0.00 -10.47 -26.66
C ASP A 120 0.42 -9.13 -26.01
N SER A 121 -0.55 -8.35 -25.50
CA SER A 121 -0.24 -7.14 -24.72
C SER A 121 0.38 -7.44 -23.36
N ASN A 122 0.00 -8.53 -22.69
CA ASN A 122 0.59 -8.95 -21.41
C ASN A 122 2.06 -9.34 -21.58
N GLU A 123 2.42 -9.99 -22.69
CA GLU A 123 3.82 -10.28 -23.03
C GLU A 123 4.63 -8.99 -23.22
N GLN A 124 4.04 -7.96 -23.82
CA GLN A 124 4.67 -6.65 -23.93
C GLN A 124 4.87 -6.00 -22.55
N ILE A 125 3.87 -6.06 -21.66
CA ILE A 125 3.98 -5.59 -20.27
C ILE A 125 5.15 -6.29 -19.57
N ARG A 126 5.24 -7.62 -19.68
CA ARG A 126 6.33 -8.41 -19.10
C ARG A 126 7.69 -8.01 -19.66
N ALA A 127 7.79 -7.81 -20.97
CA ALA A 127 9.02 -7.37 -21.62
C ALA A 127 9.47 -5.98 -21.13
N GLN A 128 8.53 -5.02 -21.05
CA GLN A 128 8.83 -3.68 -20.52
C GLN A 128 9.17 -3.72 -19.04
N GLY A 129 8.42 -4.46 -18.21
CA GLY A 129 8.72 -4.65 -16.79
C GLY A 129 10.12 -5.26 -16.58
N GLY A 130 10.49 -6.27 -17.36
CA GLY A 130 11.84 -6.84 -17.32
C GLY A 130 12.93 -5.86 -17.80
N LYS A 131 12.63 -4.99 -18.76
CA LYS A 131 13.54 -3.92 -19.19
C LYS A 131 13.71 -2.86 -18.10
N ILE A 132 12.62 -2.37 -17.50
CA ILE A 132 12.62 -1.44 -16.37
C ILE A 132 13.43 -2.04 -15.20
N ASN A 133 13.17 -3.29 -14.83
CA ASN A 133 13.87 -3.94 -13.70
C ASN A 133 15.39 -3.95 -13.89
N ARG A 134 15.87 -4.14 -15.13
CA ARG A 134 17.30 -4.12 -15.47
C ARG A 134 17.89 -2.71 -15.50
N LEU A 135 17.08 -1.72 -15.87
CA LEU A 135 17.52 -0.33 -15.99
C LEU A 135 17.46 0.43 -14.65
N VAL A 136 16.63 0.02 -13.70
CA VAL A 136 16.57 0.68 -12.38
C VAL A 136 17.84 0.34 -11.57
N PRO A 137 18.50 1.33 -10.92
CA PRO A 137 19.66 1.08 -10.08
C PRO A 137 19.39 0.03 -8.99
N GLN A 138 20.30 -0.95 -8.90
CA GLN A 138 20.26 -1.97 -7.86
C GLN A 138 20.93 -1.47 -6.57
N ASP A 139 20.79 -2.18 -5.46
CA ASP A 139 21.31 -1.72 -4.15
C ASP A 139 22.84 -1.54 -4.12
N GLU A 140 23.56 -2.16 -5.05
CA GLU A 140 25.00 -2.01 -5.22
C GLU A 140 25.38 -0.75 -6.01
N ASP A 141 24.46 -0.18 -6.81
CA ASP A 141 24.67 1.00 -7.67
C ASP A 141 24.51 2.31 -6.89
N LYS A 142 25.52 2.63 -6.08
CA LYS A 142 25.55 3.87 -5.28
C LYS A 142 25.73 5.16 -6.08
N ASN A 143 26.08 5.05 -7.37
CA ASN A 143 26.47 6.20 -8.20
C ASN A 143 25.33 6.76 -9.04
N ARG A 144 24.17 6.11 -9.07
CA ARG A 144 23.03 6.51 -9.90
C ARG A 144 21.79 6.65 -9.05
N LEU A 145 21.35 7.88 -8.87
CA LEU A 145 20.11 8.21 -8.16
C LEU A 145 19.02 8.55 -9.17
N LEU A 146 17.82 8.04 -8.96
CA LEU A 146 16.66 8.40 -9.78
C LEU A 146 15.89 9.56 -9.14
N THR A 147 15.33 10.42 -9.99
CA THR A 147 14.37 11.46 -9.59
C THR A 147 13.23 11.46 -10.60
N LEU A 148 12.02 11.17 -10.12
CA LEU A 148 10.80 11.17 -10.93
C LEU A 148 9.99 12.42 -10.62
N ASP A 149 9.41 13.02 -11.65
CA ASP A 149 8.46 14.11 -11.51
C ASP A 149 7.05 13.58 -11.16
N SER A 150 6.19 14.49 -10.70
CA SER A 150 4.83 14.13 -10.28
C SER A 150 3.98 13.49 -11.38
N ASN A 151 4.21 13.81 -12.67
CA ASN A 151 3.44 13.22 -13.76
C ASN A 151 3.92 11.79 -14.05
N SER A 152 5.22 11.54 -13.96
CA SER A 152 5.75 10.18 -14.07
C SER A 152 5.22 9.29 -12.94
N ILE A 153 5.20 9.80 -11.70
CA ILE A 153 4.65 9.09 -10.54
C ILE A 153 3.16 8.78 -10.75
N SER A 154 2.36 9.77 -11.13
CA SER A 154 0.91 9.57 -11.32
C SER A 154 0.59 8.60 -12.47
N SER A 155 1.40 8.61 -13.54
CA SER A 155 1.29 7.66 -14.65
C SER A 155 1.61 6.25 -14.19
N ILE A 156 2.67 6.06 -13.40
CA ILE A 156 3.00 4.74 -12.85
C ILE A 156 1.87 4.24 -11.93
N GLU A 157 1.36 5.08 -11.04
CA GLU A 157 0.25 4.69 -10.19
C GLU A 157 -1.01 4.34 -11.01
N ALA A 158 -1.24 5.03 -12.14
CA ALA A 158 -2.32 4.70 -13.06
C ALA A 158 -2.14 3.31 -13.70
N SER A 159 -0.92 2.96 -14.12
CA SER A 159 -0.65 1.63 -14.68
C SER A 159 -0.86 0.52 -13.64
N ILE A 160 -0.46 0.74 -12.38
CA ILE A 160 -0.74 -0.21 -11.30
C ILE A 160 -2.24 -0.35 -11.04
N ARG A 161 -3.00 0.75 -11.03
CA ARG A 161 -4.47 0.69 -10.89
C ARG A 161 -5.13 -0.07 -12.03
N ASN A 162 -4.68 0.14 -13.27
CA ASN A 162 -5.19 -0.59 -14.42
C ASN A 162 -4.87 -2.09 -14.33
N LEU A 163 -3.65 -2.44 -13.90
CA LEU A 163 -3.27 -3.84 -13.67
C LEU A 163 -4.08 -4.49 -12.55
N ASP A 164 -4.32 -3.80 -11.43
CA ASP A 164 -5.18 -4.30 -10.35
C ASP A 164 -6.60 -4.60 -10.85
N ARG A 165 -7.20 -3.67 -11.61
CA ARG A 165 -8.52 -3.88 -12.22
C ARG A 165 -8.53 -5.05 -13.20
N LEU A 166 -7.53 -5.16 -14.07
CA LEU A 166 -7.40 -6.27 -15.00
C LEU A 166 -7.31 -7.61 -14.24
N THR A 167 -6.39 -7.74 -13.29
CA THR A 167 -6.19 -8.97 -12.52
C THR A 167 -7.46 -9.35 -11.75
N LYS A 168 -8.12 -8.39 -11.09
CA LYS A 168 -9.39 -8.63 -10.40
C LYS A 168 -10.49 -9.08 -11.36
N THR A 169 -10.58 -8.48 -12.54
CA THR A 169 -11.62 -8.85 -13.51
C THR A 169 -11.39 -10.25 -14.05
N PHE A 170 -10.16 -10.61 -14.41
CA PHE A 170 -9.83 -11.95 -14.86
C PHE A 170 -10.02 -13.03 -13.78
N HIS A 171 -9.70 -12.70 -12.52
CA HIS A 171 -9.98 -13.56 -11.39
C HIS A 171 -11.49 -13.78 -11.21
N GLU A 172 -12.30 -12.73 -11.27
CA GLU A 172 -13.77 -12.83 -11.18
C GLU A 172 -14.37 -13.63 -12.34
N ILE A 173 -13.84 -13.48 -13.56
CA ILE A 173 -14.21 -14.32 -14.70
C ILE A 173 -13.91 -15.79 -14.40
N CYS A 174 -12.69 -16.09 -13.96
CA CYS A 174 -12.30 -17.46 -13.66
C CYS A 174 -13.12 -18.06 -12.51
N SER A 175 -13.44 -17.27 -11.49
CA SER A 175 -14.29 -17.67 -10.37
C SER A 175 -15.73 -17.98 -10.81
N GLY A 176 -16.31 -17.12 -11.67
CA GLY A 176 -17.61 -17.35 -12.28
C GLY A 176 -17.63 -18.60 -13.16
N LEU A 177 -16.58 -18.80 -13.96
CA LEU A 177 -16.43 -19.99 -14.81
C LEU A 177 -16.28 -21.26 -13.98
N THR A 178 -15.49 -21.24 -12.90
CA THR A 178 -15.39 -22.39 -11.97
C THR A 178 -16.76 -22.73 -11.39
N THR A 179 -17.54 -21.74 -11.00
CA THR A 179 -18.92 -21.97 -10.50
C THR A 179 -19.79 -22.60 -11.59
N GLN A 180 -19.72 -22.10 -12.82
CA GLN A 180 -20.49 -22.64 -13.95
C GLN A 180 -20.11 -24.09 -14.27
N ILE A 181 -18.81 -24.42 -14.24
CA ILE A 181 -18.31 -25.78 -14.46
C ILE A 181 -18.82 -26.75 -13.39
N LEU A 182 -18.88 -26.32 -12.13
CA LEU A 182 -19.39 -27.15 -11.03
C LEU A 182 -20.90 -27.46 -11.15
N LEU A 183 -21.64 -26.71 -11.96
CA LEU A 183 -23.06 -26.94 -12.22
C LEU A 183 -23.31 -27.90 -13.40
N LEU A 184 -22.28 -28.19 -14.21
CA LEU A 184 -22.38 -29.13 -15.32
C LEU A 184 -22.61 -30.54 -14.79
N SER A 185 -23.63 -31.21 -15.35
CA SER A 185 -24.06 -32.52 -14.86
C SER A 185 -23.55 -33.69 -15.71
N ASP A 186 -23.17 -33.42 -16.96
CA ASP A 186 -22.62 -34.41 -17.91
C ASP A 186 -21.15 -34.08 -18.23
N ALA A 187 -20.31 -35.11 -18.34
CA ALA A 187 -18.90 -34.98 -18.69
C ALA A 187 -18.66 -34.44 -20.12
N ASN A 188 -19.67 -34.48 -20.99
CA ASN A 188 -19.61 -33.89 -22.33
C ASN A 188 -20.17 -32.46 -22.40
N GLU A 189 -20.76 -31.97 -21.31
CA GLU A 189 -21.28 -30.60 -21.24
C GLU A 189 -20.13 -29.62 -21.15
N ARG A 190 -20.26 -28.46 -21.81
CA ARG A 190 -19.24 -27.41 -21.85
C ARG A 190 -19.88 -26.09 -21.52
N VAL A 191 -19.12 -25.20 -20.90
CA VAL A 191 -19.56 -23.82 -20.72
C VAL A 191 -19.66 -23.17 -22.09
N SER A 192 -20.85 -22.67 -22.46
CA SER A 192 -21.04 -22.08 -23.78
C SER A 192 -20.24 -20.78 -23.93
N THR A 193 -19.83 -20.46 -25.15
CA THR A 193 -19.15 -19.19 -25.45
C THR A 193 -19.94 -17.97 -24.98
N GLN A 194 -21.27 -18.01 -25.09
CA GLN A 194 -22.14 -16.94 -24.64
C GLN A 194 -22.10 -16.78 -23.11
N ASP A 195 -22.02 -17.88 -22.36
CA ASP A 195 -21.92 -17.83 -20.91
C ASP A 195 -20.57 -17.27 -20.46
N ILE A 196 -19.48 -17.64 -21.16
CA ILE A 196 -18.15 -17.06 -20.90
C ILE A 196 -18.20 -15.53 -21.08
N GLU A 197 -18.81 -15.06 -22.15
CA GLU A 197 -18.95 -13.64 -22.44
C GLU A 197 -19.85 -12.92 -21.43
N ASN A 198 -20.99 -13.52 -21.05
CA ASN A 198 -21.88 -12.97 -20.03
C ASN A 198 -21.19 -12.84 -18.66
N ILE A 199 -20.38 -13.83 -18.27
CA ILE A 199 -19.57 -13.78 -17.06
C ILE A 199 -18.53 -12.65 -17.14
N ALA A 200 -17.93 -12.42 -18.30
CA ALA A 200 -17.00 -11.30 -18.52
C ALA A 200 -17.68 -9.94 -18.34
N TYR A 201 -18.91 -9.77 -18.83
CA TYR A 201 -19.71 -8.57 -18.55
C TYR A 201 -19.98 -8.36 -17.06
N GLN A 202 -20.39 -9.41 -16.34
CA GLN A 202 -20.64 -9.33 -14.89
C GLN A 202 -19.38 -8.99 -14.10
N ALA A 203 -18.23 -9.57 -14.48
CA ALA A 203 -16.96 -9.30 -13.85
C ALA A 203 -16.50 -7.85 -14.08
N CYS A 204 -16.67 -7.32 -15.31
CA CYS A 204 -16.33 -5.93 -15.61
C CYS A 204 -17.19 -4.95 -14.82
N ASP A 205 -18.52 -5.15 -14.79
CA ASP A 205 -19.45 -4.30 -14.03
C ASP A 205 -19.07 -4.27 -12.54
N LYS A 206 -18.72 -5.43 -11.96
CA LYS A 206 -18.31 -5.55 -10.56
C LYS A 206 -17.02 -4.76 -10.25
N VAL A 207 -16.04 -4.80 -11.15
CA VAL A 207 -14.70 -4.23 -10.91
C VAL A 207 -14.62 -2.76 -11.32
N TYR A 208 -15.05 -2.44 -12.55
CA TYR A 208 -14.97 -1.08 -13.13
C TYR A 208 -16.13 -0.18 -12.67
N LYS A 209 -17.29 -0.74 -12.31
CA LYS A 209 -18.45 -0.02 -11.77
C LYS A 209 -18.88 1.11 -12.71
N LYS A 210 -18.78 2.36 -12.25
CA LYS A 210 -19.20 3.54 -13.03
C LYS A 210 -18.32 3.81 -14.26
N GLU A 211 -17.14 3.21 -14.31
CA GLU A 211 -16.18 3.31 -15.42
C GLU A 211 -16.25 2.08 -16.34
N ASP A 212 -17.28 1.24 -16.19
CA ASP A 212 -17.49 0.08 -17.06
C ASP A 212 -18.08 0.50 -18.42
N SER A 213 -17.39 0.10 -19.49
CA SER A 213 -17.83 0.20 -20.88
C SER A 213 -17.96 -1.20 -21.52
N GLY A 214 -18.02 -2.25 -20.69
CA GLY A 214 -18.00 -3.64 -21.09
C GLY A 214 -16.59 -4.19 -21.30
N PRO A 215 -16.47 -5.53 -21.38
CA PRO A 215 -15.17 -6.21 -21.41
C PRO A 215 -14.31 -5.84 -22.61
N TYR A 216 -14.91 -5.52 -23.76
CA TYR A 216 -14.16 -5.18 -24.97
C TYR A 216 -13.42 -3.85 -24.86
N GLU A 217 -14.05 -2.82 -24.31
CA GLU A 217 -13.45 -1.49 -24.16
C GLU A 217 -12.65 -1.40 -22.87
N SER A 218 -13.25 -1.71 -21.72
CA SER A 218 -12.62 -1.52 -20.42
C SER A 218 -11.33 -2.33 -20.24
N LEU A 219 -11.31 -3.60 -20.67
CA LEU A 219 -10.09 -4.42 -20.58
C LEU A 219 -9.04 -3.97 -21.59
N TRP A 220 -9.47 -3.64 -22.82
CA TRP A 220 -8.54 -3.20 -23.86
C TRP A 220 -7.88 -1.88 -23.50
N ASP A 221 -8.65 -0.89 -23.06
CA ASP A 221 -8.15 0.44 -22.72
C ASP A 221 -7.19 0.37 -21.53
N SER A 222 -7.56 -0.38 -20.48
CA SER A 222 -6.70 -0.59 -19.30
C SER A 222 -5.37 -1.23 -19.68
N MET A 223 -5.42 -2.24 -20.57
CA MET A 223 -4.23 -2.95 -21.02
C MET A 223 -3.36 -2.07 -21.92
N HIS A 224 -3.98 -1.37 -22.87
CA HIS A 224 -3.30 -0.51 -23.82
C HIS A 224 -2.62 0.68 -23.14
N GLU A 225 -3.31 1.33 -22.20
CA GLU A 225 -2.76 2.41 -21.40
C GLU A 225 -1.57 1.93 -20.56
N THR A 226 -1.67 0.75 -19.95
CA THR A 226 -0.57 0.14 -19.19
C THR A 226 0.67 -0.09 -20.06
N VAL A 227 0.50 -0.68 -21.25
CA VAL A 227 1.61 -0.87 -22.20
C VAL A 227 2.25 0.46 -22.60
N SER A 228 1.43 1.47 -22.90
CA SER A 228 1.88 2.80 -23.29
C SER A 228 2.72 3.48 -22.20
N ILE A 229 2.24 3.44 -20.96
CA ILE A 229 2.91 4.01 -19.79
C ILE A 229 4.24 3.29 -19.53
N LEU A 230 4.25 1.95 -19.48
CA LEU A 230 5.48 1.18 -19.23
C LEU A 230 6.52 1.37 -20.33
N THR A 231 6.08 1.50 -21.58
CA THR A 231 6.97 1.81 -22.71
C THR A 231 7.61 3.19 -22.54
N THR A 232 6.81 4.19 -22.17
CA THR A 232 7.30 5.55 -21.90
C THR A 232 8.34 5.56 -20.78
N ILE A 233 8.02 4.94 -19.64
CA ILE A 233 8.93 4.83 -18.49
C ILE A 233 10.22 4.11 -18.88
N SER A 234 10.11 2.97 -19.58
CA SER A 234 11.28 2.21 -19.98
C SER A 234 12.19 3.00 -20.91
N ASN A 235 11.63 3.80 -21.83
CA ASN A 235 12.41 4.64 -22.73
C ASN A 235 13.08 5.78 -21.96
N SER A 236 12.36 6.44 -21.05
CA SER A 236 12.91 7.50 -20.19
C SER A 236 14.03 7.00 -19.28
N LEU A 237 13.97 5.76 -18.80
CA LEU A 237 15.06 5.13 -18.05
C LEU A 237 16.27 4.82 -18.93
N GLU A 238 16.05 4.39 -20.18
CA GLU A 238 17.10 4.07 -21.14
C GLU A 238 17.85 5.32 -21.61
N THR A 239 17.15 6.45 -21.76
CA THR A 239 17.75 7.74 -22.11
C THR A 239 18.37 8.47 -20.92
N GLY A 240 18.28 7.92 -19.70
CA GLY A 240 18.76 8.55 -18.47
C GLY A 240 17.97 9.80 -18.08
N SER A 241 16.73 9.97 -18.56
CA SER A 241 15.91 11.15 -18.28
C SER A 241 15.50 11.29 -16.82
N TYR A 242 15.56 10.18 -16.06
CA TYR A 242 15.30 10.16 -14.62
C TYR A 242 16.58 10.24 -13.77
N ASP A 243 17.76 10.34 -14.38
CA ASP A 243 19.02 10.35 -13.65
C ASP A 243 19.22 11.70 -12.97
N SER A 244 19.36 11.67 -11.65
CA SER A 244 19.60 12.86 -10.85
C SER A 244 21.00 13.39 -11.09
N THR A 245 21.12 14.69 -11.36
CA THR A 245 22.41 15.40 -11.42
C THR A 245 22.95 15.76 -10.04
N THR A 246 22.12 15.62 -9.00
CA THR A 246 22.45 16.02 -7.64
C THR A 246 22.77 14.76 -6.84
N ILE A 247 24.03 14.57 -6.49
CA ILE A 247 24.42 13.61 -5.45
C ILE A 247 23.91 14.21 -4.14
N GLU A 248 22.61 14.08 -3.84
CA GLU A 248 22.14 14.28 -2.48
C GLU A 248 22.88 13.26 -1.63
N GLN A 249 23.90 13.72 -0.91
CA GLN A 249 24.51 12.93 0.16
C GLN A 249 23.34 12.54 1.06
N ASN A 250 22.94 11.27 1.01
CA ASN A 250 21.99 10.70 1.97
C ASN A 250 22.56 10.99 3.35
N SER A 251 22.12 12.07 3.96
CA SER A 251 22.37 12.36 5.34
C SER A 251 21.62 11.26 6.06
N LYS A 252 22.36 10.22 6.47
CA LYS A 252 21.91 9.22 7.42
C LYS A 252 21.59 9.94 8.73
N GLN A 253 20.48 10.67 8.80
CA GLN A 253 19.86 11.02 10.07
C GLN A 253 19.06 9.79 10.51
N SER A 254 19.85 8.78 10.88
CA SER A 254 19.41 7.46 11.31
C SER A 254 18.50 7.58 12.53
N ILE A 255 17.58 6.62 12.69
CA ILE A 255 16.79 6.36 13.91
C ILE A 255 17.62 6.52 15.19
N TYR A 256 18.94 6.28 15.11
CA TYR A 256 19.91 6.56 16.16
C TYR A 256 19.88 8.01 16.70
N LEU A 257 19.87 9.02 15.83
CA LEU A 257 19.80 10.44 16.22
C LEU A 257 18.45 10.77 16.86
N ILE A 258 17.37 10.16 16.38
CA ILE A 258 16.03 10.30 16.97
C ILE A 258 16.00 9.63 18.35
N ALA A 259 16.58 8.45 18.51
CA ALA A 259 16.70 7.76 19.79
C ALA A 259 17.56 8.55 20.79
N GLU A 260 18.62 9.21 20.31
CA GLU A 260 19.46 10.09 21.11
C GLU A 260 18.71 11.36 21.54
N GLN A 261 17.96 12.01 20.63
CA GLN A 261 17.09 13.14 20.96
C GLN A 261 15.97 12.76 21.94
N PHE A 262 15.39 11.58 21.79
CA PHE A 262 14.38 11.07 22.72
C PHE A 262 14.98 10.80 24.10
N LYS A 263 16.17 10.19 24.16
CA LYS A 263 16.90 9.95 25.41
C LYS A 263 17.26 11.27 26.10
N THR A 264 17.69 12.29 25.36
CA THR A 264 17.97 13.61 25.94
C THR A 264 16.69 14.28 26.44
N SER A 265 15.57 14.15 25.72
CA SER A 265 14.27 14.67 26.15
C SER A 265 13.76 14.00 27.43
N ILE A 266 13.90 12.67 27.58
CA ILE A 266 13.58 11.95 28.83
C ILE A 266 14.40 12.50 29.99
N ASN A 267 15.72 12.61 29.81
CA ASN A 267 16.60 13.11 30.87
C ASN A 267 16.25 14.56 31.26
N GLN A 268 15.89 15.40 30.30
CA GLN A 268 15.42 16.77 30.58
C GLN A 268 14.10 16.77 31.36
N SER A 269 13.17 15.89 31.02
CA SER A 269 11.90 15.71 31.75
C SER A 269 12.13 15.32 33.20
N ASP A 270 13.04 14.37 33.46
CA ASP A 270 13.38 13.94 34.83
C ASP A 270 14.02 15.07 35.65
N VAL A 271 14.88 15.89 35.04
CA VAL A 271 15.46 17.07 35.69
C VAL A 271 14.39 18.11 36.03
N ILE A 272 13.45 18.36 35.12
CA ILE A 272 12.34 19.29 35.36
C ILE A 272 11.46 18.76 36.49
N ARG A 273 11.15 17.46 36.49
CA ARG A 273 10.38 16.81 37.53
C ARG A 273 11.04 16.95 38.90
N SER A 274 12.35 16.67 39.02
CA SER A 274 13.07 16.82 40.29
C SER A 274 13.08 18.27 40.79
N LYS A 275 13.23 19.26 39.88
CA LYS A 275 13.10 20.68 40.23
C LYS A 275 11.69 21.05 40.70
N LEU A 276 10.67 20.44 40.11
CA LEU A 276 9.28 20.65 40.51
C LEU A 276 9.03 20.09 41.92
N GLU A 277 9.48 18.88 42.20
CA GLU A 277 9.38 18.23 43.53
C GLU A 277 10.05 19.10 44.62
N LEU A 278 11.25 19.66 44.36
CA LEU A 278 11.92 20.59 45.28
C LEU A 278 11.10 21.87 45.50
N LYS A 279 10.49 22.42 44.43
CA LYS A 279 9.65 23.62 44.54
C LYS A 279 8.37 23.34 45.31
N GLU A 280 7.80 22.16 45.19
CA GLU A 280 6.65 21.73 45.99
C GLU A 280 6.98 21.63 47.48
N GLU A 281 8.16 21.09 47.83
CA GLU A 281 8.64 21.02 49.21
C GLU A 281 8.87 22.42 49.82
N GLU A 282 9.57 23.30 49.10
CA GLU A 282 9.76 24.70 49.51
C GLU A 282 8.42 25.41 49.74
N LEU A 283 7.44 25.19 48.86
CA LEU A 283 6.11 25.78 48.97
C LEU A 283 5.37 25.26 50.21
N LEU A 284 5.53 23.97 50.53
CA LEU A 284 4.94 23.34 51.71
C LEU A 284 5.51 23.95 53.01
N ASP A 285 6.82 24.20 53.04
CA ASP A 285 7.47 24.83 54.19
C ASP A 285 7.14 26.32 54.31
N ILE A 286 7.07 27.05 53.20
CA ILE A 286 6.58 28.43 53.20
C ILE A 286 5.13 28.49 53.70
N LYS A 287 4.26 27.55 53.30
CA LYS A 287 2.89 27.46 53.83
C LYS A 287 2.86 27.21 55.34
N LYS A 288 3.73 26.35 55.87
CA LYS A 288 3.84 26.13 57.32
C LYS A 288 4.28 27.41 58.04
N LEU A 289 5.33 28.07 57.55
CA LEU A 289 5.84 29.32 58.11
C LEU A 289 4.78 30.43 58.07
N LEU A 290 4.04 30.54 56.96
CA LEU A 290 2.95 31.49 56.83
C LEU A 290 1.85 31.23 57.87
N LYS A 291 1.48 29.96 58.08
CA LYS A 291 0.51 29.59 59.11
C LYS A 291 0.99 29.98 60.51
N ILE A 292 2.25 29.68 60.85
CA ILE A 292 2.84 30.08 62.14
C ILE A 292 2.79 31.60 62.30
N LYS A 293 3.19 32.37 61.28
CA LYS A 293 3.15 33.83 61.32
C LYS A 293 1.73 34.39 61.42
N GLN A 294 0.76 33.73 60.79
CA GLN A 294 -0.65 34.09 60.88
C GLN A 294 -1.19 33.83 62.29
N ASP A 295 -0.82 32.72 62.92
CA ASP A 295 -1.17 32.38 64.30
C ASP A 295 -0.53 33.39 65.27
N GLU A 296 0.75 33.74 65.12
CA GLU A 296 1.44 34.77 65.91
C GLU A 296 0.77 36.16 65.79
N LEU A 297 0.40 36.57 64.57
CA LEU A 297 -0.33 37.82 64.33
C LEU A 297 -1.71 37.80 64.99
N SER A 298 -2.41 36.67 64.94
CA SER A 298 -3.71 36.52 65.60
C SER A 298 -3.59 36.67 67.12
N GLU A 299 -2.55 36.08 67.73
CA GLU A 299 -2.30 36.20 69.17
C GLU A 299 -1.94 37.63 69.57
N LEU A 300 -1.07 38.29 68.79
CA LEU A 300 -0.74 39.70 69.01
C LEU A 300 -1.96 40.61 68.90
N ASN A 301 -2.82 40.40 67.90
CA ASN A 301 -4.07 41.15 67.75
C ASN A 301 -5.02 40.94 68.95
N ILE A 302 -5.13 39.71 69.48
CA ILE A 302 -5.90 39.44 70.69
C ILE A 302 -5.31 40.20 71.88
N ARG A 303 -3.99 40.15 72.09
CA ARG A 303 -3.31 40.90 73.18
C ARG A 303 -3.52 42.40 73.05
N LEU A 304 -3.47 42.95 71.84
CA LEU A 304 -3.75 44.35 71.57
C LEU A 304 -5.19 44.70 71.96
N SER A 305 -6.16 43.89 71.54
CA SER A 305 -7.59 44.08 71.90
C SER A 305 -7.90 43.95 73.40
N LEU A 306 -7.06 43.23 74.15
CA LEU A 306 -7.17 43.10 75.60
C LEU A 306 -6.58 44.31 76.34
N ASN A 307 -5.54 44.96 75.78
CA ASN A 307 -4.97 46.20 76.32
C ASN A 307 -5.81 47.45 75.97
N GLU A 308 -6.68 47.35 74.97
CA GLU A 308 -7.61 48.42 74.56
C GLU A 308 -8.97 48.35 75.27
N LYS A 309 -9.17 47.43 76.22
CA LYS A 309 -10.34 47.33 77.11
C LYS A 309 -10.00 47.73 78.54
#